data_AF-A0A6I5N8A1-F1
#
_entry.id   AF-A0A6I5N8A1-F1
#
_cell.length_a   1.000
_cell.length_b   1.000
_cell.length_c   1.000
_cell.angle_alpha   90.00
_cell.angle_beta   90.00
_cell.angle_gamma   90.00
#
_symmetry.space_group_name_H-M   'P 1'
#
loop_
_entity.id
_entity.type
_entity.pdbx_description
1 polymer ?
#
loop_
_entity_poly.entity_id
_entity_poly.type
_entity_poly.pdbx_seq_one_letter_code
_entity_poly.pdbx_strand_id
1 'polypeptide(L)'
;MAHTSLHAFCKTHSLAKSTVHRKAKDLGIDTRDGLSSAAQQQLLAAFGLAQPAVKPLEAVAAELVIDNERPLSDAPRLPHSFDLGLIRGDSAVATGVHNPWSVAAEAIDTIEQLITAMNQDTNAQRQQLAQTQQAAHALSQKAQELKLAQTEYRLRAELLAYLQTQQTQQLTDALSEVQMLGKPSEGGNSSPSCLP
;
A
#
# COMPACT_ATOMS: atom_id res chain seq x y z
N MET A 1 -26.13 8.30 13.67
CA MET A 1 -24.66 8.15 13.77
C MET A 1 -24.34 7.89 15.24
N ALA A 2 -23.57 6.85 15.56
CA ALA A 2 -23.25 6.54 16.95
C ALA A 2 -22.16 7.50 17.44
N HIS A 3 -22.48 8.37 18.40
CA HIS A 3 -21.53 9.23 19.07
C HIS A 3 -21.08 8.54 20.35
N THR A 4 -19.79 8.21 20.46
CA THR A 4 -19.24 7.64 21.70
C THR A 4 -18.80 8.78 22.60
N SER A 5 -19.22 8.77 23.86
CA SER A 5 -18.75 9.76 24.82
C SER A 5 -17.24 9.65 25.03
N LEU A 6 -16.56 10.78 25.23
CA LEU A 6 -15.12 10.83 25.49
C LEU A 6 -14.72 9.94 26.68
N HIS A 7 -15.60 9.85 27.68
CA HIS A 7 -15.37 9.01 28.86
C HIS A 7 -15.39 7.51 28.54
N ALA A 8 -16.34 7.06 27.71
CA ALA A 8 -16.39 5.67 27.25
C ALA A 8 -15.15 5.32 26.43
N PHE A 9 -14.73 6.21 25.52
CA PHE A 9 -13.50 6.04 24.74
C PHE A 9 -12.25 5.90 25.61
N CYS A 10 -12.09 6.77 26.62
CA CYS A 10 -10.94 6.70 27.54
C CYS A 10 -10.92 5.38 28.34
N LYS A 11 -12.09 4.88 28.75
CA LYS A 11 -12.23 3.62 29.50
C LYS A 11 -11.90 2.41 28.63
N THR A 12 -12.35 2.40 27.38
CA THR A 12 -12.10 1.29 26.44
C THR A 12 -10.62 1.16 26.07
N HIS A 13 -9.91 2.28 25.94
CA HIS A 13 -8.51 2.29 25.51
C HIS A 13 -7.51 2.51 26.66
N SER A 14 -7.98 2.49 27.91
CA SER A 14 -7.16 2.72 29.11
C SER A 14 -6.30 3.99 29.06
N LEU A 15 -6.85 5.08 28.50
CA LEU A 15 -6.16 6.35 28.33
C LEU A 15 -6.61 7.37 29.39
N ALA A 16 -5.67 8.22 29.84
CA ALA A 16 -5.98 9.31 30.74
C ALA A 16 -6.83 10.39 30.05
N LYS A 17 -7.95 10.77 30.68
CA LYS A 17 -8.93 11.74 30.12
C LYS A 17 -8.31 13.09 29.77
N SER A 18 -7.38 13.58 30.58
CA SER A 18 -6.65 14.84 30.34
C SER A 18 -5.76 14.77 29.10
N THR A 19 -5.08 13.65 28.87
CA THR A 19 -4.22 13.42 27.71
C THR A 19 -5.03 13.36 26.42
N VAL A 20 -6.17 12.64 26.42
CA VAL A 20 -7.06 12.56 25.26
C VAL A 20 -7.69 13.92 24.95
N HIS A 21 -8.11 14.68 25.97
CA HIS A 21 -8.70 16.00 25.76
C HIS A 21 -7.69 17.02 25.20
N ARG A 22 -6.43 16.99 25.66
CA ARG A 22 -5.37 17.84 25.10
C ARG A 22 -5.12 17.48 23.63
N LYS A 23 -4.99 16.19 23.34
CA LYS A 23 -4.74 15.71 21.98
C LYS A 23 -5.90 15.98 21.02
N ALA A 24 -7.15 15.86 21.49
CA ALA A 24 -8.33 16.22 20.71
C ALA A 24 -8.35 17.71 20.35
N LYS A 25 -7.96 18.58 21.30
CA LYS A 25 -7.82 20.03 21.05
C LYS A 25 -6.71 20.33 20.04
N ASP A 26 -5.56 19.67 20.16
CA ASP A 26 -4.44 19.82 19.23
C ASP A 26 -4.81 19.41 17.79
N LEU A 27 -5.71 18.44 17.66
CA LEU A 27 -6.23 17.95 16.37
C LEU A 27 -7.47 18.71 15.88
N GLY A 28 -7.94 19.72 16.61
CA GLY A 28 -9.12 20.51 16.25
C GLY A 28 -10.45 19.76 16.33
N ILE A 29 -10.51 18.66 17.10
CA ILE A 29 -11.72 17.83 17.25
C ILE A 29 -12.64 18.45 18.30
N ASP A 30 -13.87 18.79 17.92
CA ASP A 30 -14.91 19.17 18.89
C ASP A 30 -15.42 17.93 19.64
N THR A 31 -15.41 18.00 20.96
CA THR A 31 -15.80 16.91 21.88
C THR A 31 -17.08 17.20 22.65
N ARG A 32 -17.74 18.34 22.39
CA ARG A 32 -18.97 18.80 23.09
C ARG A 32 -20.15 17.85 22.91
N ASP A 33 -20.37 17.36 21.68
CA ASP A 33 -21.49 16.47 21.33
C ASP A 33 -21.07 14.98 21.25
N GLY A 34 -19.89 14.65 21.80
CA GLY A 34 -19.31 13.31 21.74
C GLY A 34 -18.45 13.07 20.50
N LEU A 35 -17.67 11.98 20.53
CA LEU A 35 -16.72 11.66 19.48
C LEU A 35 -17.42 10.99 18.30
N SER A 36 -17.35 11.63 17.14
CA SER A 36 -17.75 11.02 15.87
C SER A 36 -16.84 9.83 15.52
N SER A 37 -17.31 8.92 14.66
CA SER A 37 -16.50 7.78 14.21
C SER A 37 -15.19 8.20 13.55
N ALA A 38 -15.17 9.33 12.83
CA ALA A 38 -13.96 9.89 12.23
C ALA A 38 -12.99 10.44 13.29
N ALA A 39 -13.52 11.13 14.30
CA ALA A 39 -12.72 11.65 15.42
C ALA A 39 -12.11 10.53 16.27
N GLN A 40 -12.84 9.43 16.48
CA GLN A 40 -12.30 8.25 17.17
C GLN A 40 -11.13 7.64 16.41
N GLN A 41 -11.23 7.52 15.08
CA GLN A 41 -10.14 7.01 14.25
C GLN A 41 -8.91 7.91 14.28
N GLN A 42 -9.09 9.24 14.22
CA GLN A 42 -7.99 10.19 14.34
C GLN A 42 -7.29 10.11 15.70
N LEU A 43 -8.06 9.97 16.79
CA LEU A 43 -7.48 9.79 18.12
C LEU A 43 -6.77 8.43 18.23
N LEU A 44 -7.35 7.35 17.73
CA LEU A 44 -6.71 6.03 17.73
C LEU A 44 -5.41 6.01 16.93
N ALA A 45 -5.38 6.67 15.76
CA ALA A 45 -4.17 6.84 14.97
C ALA A 45 -3.12 7.66 15.73
N ALA A 46 -3.54 8.75 16.38
CA ALA A 46 -2.64 9.61 17.16
C ALA A 46 -2.01 8.93 18.39
N PHE A 47 -2.68 7.91 18.95
CA PHE A 47 -2.18 7.10 20.06
C PHE A 47 -1.57 5.76 19.62
N GLY A 48 -1.51 5.47 18.31
CA GLY A 48 -0.95 4.21 17.79
C GLY A 48 -1.79 2.96 18.14
N LEU A 49 -3.05 3.15 18.55
CA LEU A 49 -3.98 2.08 18.95
C LEU A 49 -4.94 1.69 17.81
N ALA A 50 -4.72 2.22 16.61
CA ALA A 50 -5.54 1.89 15.46
C ALA A 50 -5.37 0.41 15.09
N GLN A 51 -6.43 -0.38 15.29
CA GLN A 51 -6.58 -1.63 14.56
C GLN A 51 -6.74 -1.29 13.07
N PRO A 52 -6.15 -2.08 12.15
CA PRO A 52 -6.24 -1.82 10.72
C PRO A 52 -7.70 -1.99 10.27
N ALA A 53 -8.39 -0.85 10.16
CA ALA A 53 -9.70 -0.80 9.53
C ALA A 53 -9.48 -1.01 8.03
N VAL A 54 -9.83 -2.20 7.56
CA VAL A 54 -9.90 -2.54 6.13
C VAL A 54 -10.86 -1.55 5.46
N LYS A 55 -10.34 -0.62 4.64
CA LYS A 55 -11.14 0.18 3.71
C LYS A 55 -10.42 0.31 2.36
N PRO A 56 -11.17 0.30 1.24
CA PRO A 56 -10.68 -0.09 -0.07
C PRO A 56 -9.87 0.99 -0.79
N LEU A 57 -8.90 0.49 -1.57
CA LEU A 57 -7.97 1.11 -2.52
C LEU A 57 -8.39 2.51 -3.03
N GLU A 58 -7.72 3.54 -2.53
CA GLU A 58 -7.42 4.77 -3.28
C GLU A 58 -5.93 4.73 -3.64
N ALA A 59 -5.66 4.87 -4.94
CA ALA A 59 -4.32 4.80 -5.51
C ALA A 59 -3.60 6.15 -5.36
N VAL A 60 -2.53 6.22 -4.54
CA VAL A 60 -1.51 7.27 -4.65
C VAL A 60 -0.13 6.74 -4.23
N ALA A 61 0.84 7.01 -5.10
CA ALA A 61 2.29 7.12 -4.94
C ALA A 61 3.04 5.99 -4.20
N ALA A 62 3.79 5.23 -5.00
CA ALA A 62 4.88 4.41 -4.51
C ALA A 62 5.96 5.27 -3.84
N GLU A 63 6.18 5.04 -2.54
CA GLU A 63 7.46 5.29 -1.90
C GLU A 63 8.10 3.92 -1.62
N LEU A 64 9.10 3.60 -2.45
CA LEU A 64 9.86 2.36 -2.38
C LEU A 64 10.92 2.51 -1.28
N VAL A 65 10.63 2.00 -0.10
CA VAL A 65 11.63 1.73 0.94
C VAL A 65 11.71 0.21 1.11
N ILE A 66 12.75 -0.40 0.53
CA ILE A 66 13.07 -1.81 0.73
C ILE A 66 14.05 -1.86 1.91
N ASP A 67 13.52 -1.84 3.12
CA ASP A 67 14.22 -2.37 4.28
C ASP A 67 13.85 -3.85 4.38
N ASN A 68 14.76 -4.71 3.91
CA ASN A 68 14.58 -6.15 3.87
C ASN A 68 15.05 -6.79 5.20
N GLU A 69 14.60 -6.25 6.33
CA GLU A 69 14.81 -6.90 7.62
C GLU A 69 13.73 -7.97 7.80
N ARG A 70 14.04 -9.19 7.34
CA ARG A 70 13.32 -10.37 7.82
C ARG A 70 13.57 -10.46 9.33
N PRO A 71 12.54 -10.47 10.20
CA PRO A 71 12.76 -10.96 11.54
C PRO A 71 13.18 -12.43 11.41
N LEU A 72 14.43 -12.70 11.78
CA LEU A 72 14.95 -14.04 11.96
C LEU A 72 14.03 -14.70 12.99
N SER A 73 13.19 -15.63 12.55
CA SER A 73 12.31 -16.39 13.42
C SER A 73 13.17 -17.03 14.52
N ASP A 74 12.98 -16.62 15.77
CA ASP A 74 13.70 -17.18 16.92
C ASP A 74 13.52 -18.70 16.91
N ALA A 75 14.63 -19.43 16.79
CA ALA A 75 14.62 -20.88 16.85
C ALA A 75 14.03 -21.34 18.20
N PRO A 76 13.13 -22.35 18.22
CA PRO A 76 12.52 -22.83 19.45
C PRO A 76 13.60 -23.41 20.36
N ARG A 77 13.81 -22.77 21.53
CA ARG A 77 14.76 -23.23 22.54
C ARG A 77 14.19 -24.49 23.20
N LEU A 78 14.81 -25.64 22.93
CA LEU A 78 14.56 -26.88 23.66
C LEU A 78 15.03 -26.72 25.12
N PRO A 79 14.28 -27.24 26.11
CA PRO A 79 14.73 -27.21 27.51
C PRO A 79 16.00 -28.05 27.71
N HIS A 80 17.01 -27.47 28.35
CA HIS A 80 18.33 -28.08 28.56
C HIS A 80 18.48 -28.86 29.88
N SER A 81 17.40 -29.19 30.57
CA SER A 81 17.47 -29.97 31.80
C SER A 81 16.37 -31.03 31.85
N PHE A 82 16.78 -32.29 31.73
CA PHE A 82 15.98 -33.44 32.13
C PHE A 82 16.42 -33.84 33.55
N ASP A 83 15.47 -33.90 34.47
CA ASP A 83 15.73 -34.29 35.86
C ASP A 83 15.97 -35.80 35.93
N LEU A 84 17.24 -36.19 36.09
CA LEU A 84 17.66 -37.58 36.22
C LEU A 84 17.20 -38.23 37.53
N GLY A 85 16.62 -37.46 38.46
CA GLY A 85 15.95 -37.97 39.67
C GLY A 85 14.66 -38.74 39.37
N LEU A 86 14.00 -38.48 38.23
CA LEU A 86 12.83 -39.23 37.76
C LEU A 86 13.19 -40.61 37.17
N ILE A 87 14.43 -40.80 36.71
CA ILE A 87 14.90 -42.05 36.09
C ILE A 87 15.51 -42.99 37.13
N ARG A 88 16.02 -42.43 38.23
CA ARG A 88 16.68 -43.19 39.29
C ARG A 88 15.68 -43.44 40.42
N GLY A 89 14.77 -44.37 40.18
CA GLY A 89 13.61 -44.68 41.04
C GLY A 89 13.97 -45.10 42.47
N ASP A 90 14.34 -44.14 43.31
CA ASP A 90 14.50 -44.37 44.74
C ASP A 90 14.23 -43.09 45.55
N SER A 91 12.94 -42.74 45.68
CA SER A 91 12.43 -42.08 46.87
C SER A 91 10.91 -42.20 46.92
N ALA A 92 10.43 -43.04 47.84
CA ALA A 92 9.17 -42.93 48.57
C ALA A 92 8.10 -41.92 48.09
N VAL A 93 7.51 -42.15 46.91
CA VAL A 93 6.21 -41.56 46.53
C VAL A 93 5.34 -42.67 45.95
N ALA A 94 4.89 -43.58 46.81
CA ALA A 94 3.73 -44.43 46.56
C ALA A 94 2.41 -43.67 46.75
N THR A 95 2.35 -42.39 46.38
CA THR A 95 1.12 -41.58 46.37
C THR A 95 1.17 -40.60 45.20
N GLY A 96 0.59 -41.00 44.05
CA GLY A 96 0.33 -40.05 42.96
C GLY A 96 0.68 -40.53 41.55
N VAL A 97 1.03 -41.80 41.33
CA VAL A 97 1.12 -42.36 39.97
C VAL A 97 -0.28 -42.32 39.35
N HIS A 98 -0.56 -41.21 38.65
CA HIS A 98 -1.68 -41.09 37.74
C HIS A 98 -1.48 -42.15 36.65
N ASN A 99 -2.59 -42.81 36.34
CA ASN A 99 -2.70 -43.92 35.42
C ASN A 99 -1.79 -43.70 34.18
N PRO A 100 -0.83 -44.57 33.83
CA PRO A 100 0.09 -44.36 32.70
C PRO A 100 -0.64 -44.17 31.36
N TRP A 101 -1.89 -44.64 31.28
CA TRP A 101 -2.77 -44.39 30.15
C TRP A 101 -3.25 -42.93 30.06
N SER A 102 -3.41 -42.20 31.17
CA SER A 102 -3.78 -40.78 31.07
C SER A 102 -2.65 -39.94 30.47
N VAL A 103 -1.40 -40.26 30.82
CA VAL A 103 -0.21 -39.58 30.26
C VAL A 103 -0.05 -39.89 28.77
N ALA A 104 -0.24 -41.15 28.37
CA ALA A 104 -0.16 -41.52 26.96
C ALA A 104 -1.32 -40.93 26.12
N ALA A 105 -2.53 -40.82 26.68
CA ALA A 105 -3.65 -40.16 26.02
C ALA A 105 -3.41 -38.66 25.80
N GLU A 106 -2.87 -37.95 26.81
CA GLU A 106 -2.48 -36.54 26.70
C GLU A 106 -1.35 -36.33 25.67
N ALA A 107 -0.38 -37.24 25.61
CA ALA A 107 0.67 -37.19 24.61
C ALA A 107 0.14 -37.39 23.18
N ILE A 108 -0.85 -38.26 22.98
CA ILE A 108 -1.48 -38.45 21.66
C ILE A 108 -2.28 -37.20 21.26
N ASP A 109 -3.08 -36.64 22.17
CA ASP A 109 -3.88 -35.43 21.91
C ASP A 109 -2.99 -34.23 21.54
N THR A 110 -1.88 -34.04 22.25
CA THR A 110 -0.90 -32.99 21.91
C THR A 110 -0.24 -33.19 20.55
N ILE A 111 0.08 -34.44 20.17
CA ILE A 111 0.60 -34.76 18.83
C ILE A 111 -0.45 -34.48 17.76
N GLU A 112 -1.71 -34.83 17.97
CA GLU A 112 -2.80 -34.58 17.02
C GLU A 112 -3.06 -33.08 16.83
N GLN A 113 -3.00 -32.30 17.92
CA GLN A 113 -3.08 -30.85 17.86
C GLN A 113 -1.92 -30.23 17.09
N LEU A 114 -0.69 -30.74 17.30
CA LEU A 114 0.49 -30.28 16.55
C LEU A 114 0.37 -30.58 15.05
N ILE A 115 -0.05 -31.80 14.68
CA ILE A 115 -0.28 -32.18 13.28
C ILE A 115 -1.33 -31.26 12.64
N THR A 116 -2.41 -30.97 13.37
CA THR A 116 -3.46 -30.07 12.92
C THR A 116 -2.93 -28.65 12.68
N ALA A 117 -2.15 -28.12 13.62
CA ALA A 117 -1.53 -26.80 13.49
C ALA A 117 -0.56 -26.72 12.30
N MET A 118 0.28 -27.74 12.11
CA MET A 118 1.19 -27.83 10.96
C MET A 118 0.45 -27.87 9.62
N ASN A 119 -0.67 -28.60 9.55
CA ASN A 119 -1.51 -28.66 8.36
C ASN A 119 -2.18 -27.31 8.06
N GLN A 120 -2.64 -26.61 9.09
CA GLN A 120 -3.22 -25.27 8.96
C GLN A 120 -2.18 -24.27 8.43
N ASP A 121 -0.96 -24.27 9.00
CA ASP A 121 0.13 -23.43 8.54
C ASP A 121 0.52 -23.74 7.09
N THR A 122 0.66 -25.02 6.73
CA THR A 122 0.95 -25.44 5.34
C THR A 122 -0.12 -24.93 4.37
N ASN A 123 -1.40 -24.97 4.76
CA ASN A 123 -2.49 -24.47 3.94
C ASN A 123 -2.46 -22.94 3.82
N ALA A 124 -2.15 -22.22 4.90
CA ALA A 124 -1.99 -20.77 4.88
C ALA A 124 -0.83 -20.35 3.95
N GLN A 125 0.31 -21.03 4.03
CA GLN A 125 1.46 -20.78 3.15
C GLN A 125 1.12 -21.03 1.68
N ARG A 126 0.39 -22.12 1.38
CA ARG A 126 -0.07 -22.42 0.01
C ARG A 126 -1.00 -21.33 -0.53
N GLN A 127 -1.94 -20.86 0.30
CA GLN A 127 -2.85 -19.78 -0.09
C GLN A 127 -2.09 -18.47 -0.34
N GLN A 128 -1.16 -18.11 0.54
CA GLN A 128 -0.32 -16.93 0.37
C GLN A 128 0.52 -17.00 -0.91
N LEU A 129 1.11 -18.15 -1.20
CA LEU A 129 1.87 -18.38 -2.43
C LEU A 129 0.98 -18.23 -3.67
N ALA A 130 -0.22 -18.81 -3.68
CA ALA A 130 -1.17 -18.68 -4.77
C ALA A 130 -1.61 -17.22 -5.01
N GLN A 131 -1.91 -16.49 -3.93
CA GLN A 131 -2.25 -15.06 -4.01
C GLN A 131 -1.10 -14.23 -4.56
N THR A 132 0.14 -14.51 -4.13
CA THR A 132 1.34 -13.82 -4.60
C THR A 132 1.56 -14.07 -6.09
N GLN A 133 1.40 -15.32 -6.56
CA GLN A 133 1.51 -15.67 -7.97
C GLN A 133 0.44 -14.97 -8.82
N GLN A 134 -0.80 -14.93 -8.35
CA GLN A 134 -1.88 -14.23 -9.02
C GLN A 134 -1.61 -12.72 -9.12
N ALA A 135 -1.15 -12.10 -8.03
CA ALA A 135 -0.78 -10.68 -8.00
C ALA A 135 0.38 -10.38 -8.96
N ALA A 136 1.42 -11.22 -8.97
CA ALA A 136 2.56 -11.08 -9.88
C ALA A 136 2.13 -11.17 -11.35
N HIS A 137 1.23 -12.10 -11.67
CA HIS A 137 0.69 -12.22 -13.02
C HIS A 137 -0.17 -11.01 -13.42
N ALA A 138 -1.05 -10.53 -12.53
CA ALA A 138 -1.85 -9.33 -12.79
C ALA A 138 -0.97 -8.09 -12.99
N LEU A 139 0.10 -7.95 -12.19
CA LEU A 139 1.04 -6.85 -12.31
C LEU A 139 1.81 -6.88 -13.65
N SER A 140 2.27 -8.06 -14.08
CA SER A 140 2.99 -8.20 -15.35
C SER A 140 2.09 -7.86 -16.56
N GLN A 141 0.82 -8.26 -16.53
CA GLN A 141 -0.16 -7.86 -17.54
C GLN A 141 -0.36 -6.34 -17.58
N LYS A 142 -0.54 -5.69 -16.42
CA LYS A 142 -0.70 -4.23 -16.36
C LYS A 142 0.55 -3.47 -16.79
N ALA A 143 1.73 -3.98 -16.49
CA ALA A 143 2.98 -3.41 -16.99
C ALA A 143 3.07 -3.46 -18.52
N GLN A 144 2.62 -4.57 -19.14
CA GLN A 144 2.57 -4.69 -20.60
C GLN A 144 1.54 -3.72 -21.22
N GLU A 145 0.33 -3.64 -20.65
CA GLU A 145 -0.69 -2.67 -21.07
C GLU A 145 -0.16 -1.22 -21.00
N LEU A 146 0.50 -0.86 -19.90
CA LEU A 146 1.08 0.47 -19.73
C LEU A 146 2.16 0.76 -20.78
N LYS A 147 3.02 -0.21 -21.07
CA LYS A 147 4.06 -0.06 -22.10
C LYS A 147 3.43 0.20 -23.47
N LEU A 148 2.37 -0.53 -23.82
CA LEU A 148 1.63 -0.31 -25.07
C LEU A 148 1.01 1.10 -25.12
N ALA A 149 0.32 1.51 -24.04
CA ALA A 149 -0.28 2.83 -23.94
C ALA A 149 0.77 3.96 -24.07
N GLN A 150 1.95 3.81 -23.47
CA GLN A 150 3.05 4.76 -23.61
C GLN A 150 3.55 4.86 -25.05
N THR A 151 3.72 3.73 -25.73
CA THR A 151 4.15 3.72 -27.13
C THR A 151 3.12 4.38 -28.04
N GLU A 152 1.84 4.10 -27.82
CA GLU A 152 0.74 4.72 -28.57
C GLU A 152 0.68 6.23 -28.34
N TYR A 153 0.78 6.67 -27.08
CA TYR A 153 0.83 8.09 -26.75
C TYR A 153 1.99 8.80 -27.45
N ARG A 154 3.19 8.20 -27.43
CA ARG A 154 4.37 8.77 -28.09
C ARG A 154 4.15 8.94 -29.59
N LEU A 155 3.62 7.91 -30.26
CA LEU A 155 3.32 7.97 -31.69
C LEU A 155 2.28 9.05 -32.02
N ARG A 156 1.22 9.18 -31.20
CA ARG A 156 0.22 10.23 -31.38
C ARG A 156 0.82 11.62 -31.21
N ALA A 157 1.68 11.82 -30.22
CA ALA A 157 2.36 13.09 -30.00
C ALA A 157 3.29 13.46 -31.17
N GLU A 158 4.06 12.50 -31.68
CA GLU A 158 4.92 12.68 -32.86
C GLU A 158 4.10 13.07 -34.10
N LEU A 159 2.97 12.39 -34.34
CA LEU A 159 2.07 12.71 -35.45
C LEU A 159 1.49 14.11 -35.34
N LEU A 160 1.04 14.52 -34.14
CA LEU A 160 0.51 15.86 -33.92
C LEU A 160 1.56 16.93 -34.16
N ALA A 161 2.80 16.72 -33.69
CA ALA A 161 3.91 17.64 -33.92
C ALA A 161 4.24 17.77 -35.43
N TYR A 162 4.21 16.65 -36.16
CA TYR A 162 4.39 16.65 -37.61
C TYR A 162 3.30 17.46 -38.32
N LEU A 163 2.02 17.20 -38.01
CA LEU A 163 0.88 17.90 -38.59
C LEU A 163 0.90 19.40 -38.27
N GLN A 164 1.26 19.77 -37.05
CA GLN A 164 1.39 21.17 -36.66
C GLN A 164 2.49 21.88 -37.46
N THR A 165 3.64 21.23 -37.65
CA THR A 165 4.74 21.77 -38.46
C THR A 165 4.30 21.96 -39.90
N GLN A 166 3.61 20.97 -40.48
CA GLN A 166 3.08 21.05 -41.85
C GLN A 166 2.08 22.21 -42.01
N GLN A 167 1.12 22.36 -41.10
CA GLN A 167 0.15 23.45 -41.16
C GLN A 167 0.80 24.81 -41.00
N THR A 168 1.81 24.93 -40.13
CA THR A 168 2.54 26.20 -39.94
C THR A 168 3.32 26.58 -41.20
N GLN A 169 3.92 25.60 -41.89
CA GLN A 169 4.59 25.84 -43.17
C GLN A 169 3.59 26.29 -44.23
N GLN A 170 2.45 25.60 -44.38
CA GLN A 170 1.40 25.97 -45.34
C GLN A 170 0.88 27.40 -45.10
N LEU A 171 0.67 27.78 -43.84
CA LEU A 171 0.27 29.15 -43.49
C LEU A 171 1.35 30.17 -43.86
N THR A 172 2.62 29.85 -43.62
CA THR A 172 3.74 30.74 -43.96
C THR A 172 3.88 30.92 -45.47
N ASP A 173 3.73 29.83 -46.24
CA ASP A 173 3.76 29.85 -47.69
C ASP A 173 2.59 30.68 -48.24
N ALA A 174 1.36 30.46 -47.76
CA ALA A 174 0.18 31.23 -48.18
C ALA A 174 0.31 32.73 -47.84
N LEU A 175 0.85 33.06 -46.66
CA LEU A 175 1.13 34.45 -46.28
C LEU A 175 2.17 35.09 -47.22
N SER A 176 3.20 34.35 -47.61
CA SER A 176 4.21 34.84 -48.55
C SER A 176 3.62 35.11 -49.94
N GLU A 177 2.70 34.26 -50.41
CA GLU A 177 2.00 34.42 -51.69
C GLU A 177 1.11 35.67 -51.69
N VAL A 178 0.32 35.88 -50.62
CA VAL A 178 -0.50 37.10 -50.48
C VAL A 178 0.37 38.36 -50.44
N GLN A 179 1.53 38.32 -49.77
CA GLN A 179 2.47 39.45 -49.77
C GLN A 179 3.05 39.75 -51.16
N MET A 180 3.29 38.73 -51.98
CA MET A 180 3.75 38.93 -53.36
C MET A 180 2.66 39.57 -54.24
N LEU A 181 1.39 39.21 -54.04
CA LEU A 181 0.26 39.82 -54.76
C LEU A 181 -0.06 41.25 -54.30
N GLY A 182 0.21 41.57 -53.03
CA GLY A 182 -0.07 42.87 -52.42
C GLY A 182 0.99 43.95 -52.67
N LYS A 183 2.18 43.60 -53.16
CA LYS A 183 3.18 44.61 -53.57
C LYS A 183 2.79 45.15 -54.94
N PRO A 184 2.41 46.43 -55.08
CA PRO A 184 2.16 47.01 -56.40
C PRO A 184 3.45 46.87 -57.21
N SER A 185 3.31 46.38 -58.43
CA SER A 185 4.39 46.41 -59.41
C SER A 185 4.90 47.85 -59.49
N GLU A 186 6.08 48.12 -58.94
CA GLU A 186 6.88 49.30 -59.29
C GLU A 186 7.41 49.11 -60.72
N GLY A 187 6.47 49.03 -61.68
CA GLY A 187 6.65 49.16 -63.11
C GLY A 187 6.16 50.53 -63.56
N GLY A 188 6.47 51.58 -62.80
CA GLY A 188 6.23 52.97 -63.15
C GLY A 188 7.44 53.56 -63.85
N ASN A 189 7.45 53.47 -65.19
CA ASN A 189 8.32 54.18 -66.14
C ASN A 189 9.00 55.45 -65.58
N SER A 190 10.30 55.35 -65.31
CA SER A 190 11.23 56.49 -65.38
C SER A 190 12.14 56.28 -66.58
N SER A 191 11.59 56.50 -67.79
CA SER A 191 12.39 56.63 -69.00
C SER A 191 13.29 57.89 -68.91
N PRO A 192 14.56 57.81 -69.32
CA PRO A 192 15.45 58.95 -69.40
C PRO A 192 15.06 59.81 -70.62
N SER A 193 14.59 61.04 -70.39
CA SER A 193 14.32 61.96 -71.49
C SER A 193 15.53 62.87 -71.72
N CYS A 194 16.06 62.80 -72.95
CA CYS A 194 17.08 63.66 -73.53
C CYS A 194 16.73 65.16 -73.49
N LEU A 195 17.75 65.99 -73.19
CA LEU A 195 18.30 67.14 -73.94
C LEU A 195 17.43 67.87 -74.99
N PRO A 196 17.58 69.20 -75.19
CA PRO A 196 18.87 69.90 -75.38
C PRO A 196 19.18 71.06 -74.43
#